data_AF-A0A497RKR8-F1
#
_entry.id   AF-A0A497RKR8-F1
#
_cell.length_a   1.000
_cell.length_b   1.000
_cell.length_c   1.000
_cell.angle_alpha   90.00
_cell.angle_beta   90.00
_cell.angle_gamma   90.00
#
_symmetry.space_group_name_H-M   'P 1'
#
loop_
_entity.id
_entity.type
_entity.pdbx_description
1 polymer ?
#
loop_
_entity_poly.entity_id
_entity_poly.type
_entity_poly.pdbx_seq_one_letter_code
_entity_poly.pdbx_strand_id
1 'polypeptide(L)'
;MVGMVHKKILEAASVRPSGTAVGQALKIPDGVKTLLLTCKLTYHASASRGAEVKIYTNPTGESWDTDPYASFLMPFSAGATKQKTVLVDVEGLEFIRADVENLDSSYPISNVKIIVVSERDVFSQ
;
A
#
# COMPACT_ATOMS: atom_id res chain seq x y z
N MET A 1 9.75 -20.49 -16.37
CA MET A 1 9.74 -19.75 -15.09
C MET A 1 8.96 -18.49 -15.35
N VAL A 2 7.75 -18.36 -14.78
CA VAL A 2 6.97 -17.12 -14.93
C VAL A 2 7.63 -16.06 -14.06
N GLY A 3 8.02 -14.93 -14.64
CA GLY A 3 8.69 -13.84 -13.90
C GLY A 3 7.72 -13.20 -12.91
N MET A 4 8.13 -13.08 -11.64
CA MET A 4 7.40 -12.22 -10.68
C MET A 4 7.68 -10.76 -11.04
N VAL A 5 6.64 -9.95 -11.16
CA VAL A 5 6.81 -8.50 -11.40
C VAL A 5 6.56 -7.73 -10.14
N HIS A 6 7.48 -6.83 -9.84
CA HIS A 6 7.41 -5.92 -8.71
C HIS A 6 7.08 -4.52 -9.22
N LYS A 7 5.90 -4.01 -8.85
CA LYS A 7 5.53 -2.62 -9.11
C LYS A 7 5.51 -1.83 -7.82
N LYS A 8 6.32 -0.79 -7.76
CA LYS A 8 6.25 0.20 -6.67
C LYS A 8 5.08 1.13 -6.94
N ILE A 9 4.12 1.20 -6.03
CA ILE A 9 2.94 2.06 -6.15
C ILE A 9 2.96 3.21 -5.13
N LEU A 10 3.83 3.15 -4.11
CA LEU A 10 4.05 4.28 -3.21
C LEU A 10 5.52 4.36 -2.82
N GLU A 11 6.06 5.57 -2.86
CA GLU A 11 7.34 5.92 -2.25
C GLU A 11 7.25 7.34 -1.69
N ALA A 12 7.33 7.45 -0.36
CA ALA A 12 7.29 8.73 0.32
C ALA A 12 8.44 8.80 1.34
N ALA A 13 9.20 9.89 1.30
CA ALA A 13 10.28 10.12 2.26
C ALA A 13 9.74 10.27 3.68
N SER A 14 8.59 10.91 3.83
CA SER A 14 7.91 11.14 5.11
C SER A 14 6.40 11.22 4.96
N VAL A 15 5.68 10.80 5.99
CA VAL A 15 4.24 11.04 6.20
C VAL A 15 4.10 11.83 7.48
N ARG A 16 3.55 13.04 7.38
CA ARG A 16 3.35 13.94 8.54
C ARG A 16 2.47 13.29 9.61
N PRO A 17 2.50 13.78 10.86
CA PRO A 17 1.55 13.35 11.88
C PRO A 17 0.10 13.53 11.42
N SER A 18 -0.76 12.54 11.70
CA SER A 18 -2.14 12.45 11.20
C SER A 18 -2.27 12.58 9.67
N GLY A 19 -1.17 12.36 8.93
CA GLY A 19 -1.11 12.52 7.49
C GLY A 19 -1.36 11.22 6.76
N THR A 20 -1.67 11.35 5.47
CA THR A 20 -1.80 10.23 4.54
C THR A 20 -0.84 10.43 3.38
N ALA A 21 -0.07 9.40 3.05
CA ALA A 21 0.61 9.31 1.77
C ALA A 21 -0.24 8.49 0.80
N VAL A 22 -0.57 9.10 -0.34
CA VAL A 22 -1.46 8.54 -1.35
C VAL A 22 -0.64 7.81 -2.41
N GLY A 23 -1.01 6.55 -2.69
CA GLY A 23 -0.34 5.75 -3.71
C GLY A 23 -0.66 6.19 -5.13
N GLN A 24 0.06 5.60 -6.08
CA GLN A 24 -0.26 5.66 -7.50
C GLN A 24 -1.30 4.60 -7.84
N ALA A 25 -2.14 4.91 -8.82
CA ALA A 25 -3.04 3.94 -9.42
C ALA A 25 -2.24 2.80 -10.07
N LEU A 26 -2.70 1.59 -9.88
CA LEU A 26 -2.22 0.40 -10.56
C LEU A 26 -3.38 -0.22 -11.32
N LYS A 27 -3.25 -0.30 -12.65
CA LYS A 27 -4.14 -1.14 -13.45
C LYS A 27 -3.85 -2.60 -13.11
N ILE A 28 -4.89 -3.34 -12.75
CA ILE A 28 -4.80 -4.77 -12.53
C ILE A 28 -4.78 -5.45 -13.90
N PRO A 29 -3.84 -6.36 -14.14
CA PRO A 29 -3.81 -7.07 -15.40
C PRO A 29 -4.89 -8.16 -15.51
N ASP A 30 -5.35 -8.40 -16.73
CA ASP A 30 -6.38 -9.39 -17.03
C ASP A 30 -6.03 -10.78 -16.48
N GLY A 31 -7.00 -11.40 -15.83
CA GLY A 31 -6.87 -12.75 -15.27
C GLY A 31 -6.06 -12.85 -13.98
N VAL A 32 -5.58 -11.73 -13.42
CA VAL A 32 -5.02 -11.70 -12.07
C VAL A 32 -6.16 -11.71 -11.05
N LYS A 33 -6.13 -12.69 -10.14
CA LYS A 33 -7.11 -12.82 -9.05
C LYS A 33 -6.56 -12.36 -7.70
N THR A 34 -5.25 -12.34 -7.55
CA THR A 34 -4.62 -12.02 -6.26
C THR A 34 -3.33 -11.26 -6.48
N LEU A 35 -3.09 -10.28 -5.61
CA LEU A 35 -1.86 -9.52 -5.54
C LEU A 35 -1.23 -9.67 -4.16
N LEU A 36 0.11 -9.69 -4.13
CA LEU A 36 0.88 -9.56 -2.90
C LEU A 36 1.23 -8.09 -2.69
N LEU A 37 0.69 -7.48 -1.64
CA LEU A 37 0.98 -6.10 -1.30
C LEU A 37 1.90 -6.05 -0.08
N THR A 38 3.08 -5.46 -0.24
CA THR A 38 4.06 -5.28 0.82
C THR A 38 4.22 -3.81 1.16
N CYS A 39 3.95 -3.45 2.41
CA CYS A 39 4.26 -2.13 2.95
C CYS A 39 5.50 -2.22 3.84
N LYS A 40 6.42 -1.25 3.69
CA LYS A 40 7.57 -1.04 4.57
C LYS A 40 7.63 0.43 4.97
N LEU A 41 7.89 0.70 6.25
CA LEU A 41 8.00 2.05 6.80
C LEU A 41 8.87 2.07 8.07
N THR A 42 9.25 3.26 8.53
CA THR A 42 10.01 3.47 9.76
C THR A 42 9.30 4.46 10.67
N TYR A 43 8.95 4.02 11.89
CA TYR A 43 8.34 4.88 12.89
C TYR A 43 9.37 5.76 13.59
N HIS A 44 8.94 6.95 14.00
CA HIS A 44 9.72 7.79 14.90
C HIS A 44 10.00 7.08 16.24
N ALA A 45 11.14 7.36 16.87
CA ALA A 45 11.58 6.75 18.14
C ALA A 45 10.59 6.98 19.30
N SER A 46 9.86 8.11 19.26
CA SER A 46 8.86 8.49 20.25
C SER A 46 7.42 8.32 19.78
N ALA A 47 7.20 7.66 18.63
CA ALA A 47 5.85 7.38 18.17
C ALA A 47 5.06 6.59 19.22
N SER A 48 3.78 6.88 19.31
CA SER A 48 2.80 6.30 20.24
C SER A 48 1.74 5.46 19.51
N ARG A 49 1.57 5.66 18.20
CA ARG A 49 0.62 4.92 17.36
C ARG A 49 1.26 4.47 16.04
N GLY A 50 0.68 3.44 15.46
CA GLY A 50 1.15 2.82 14.22
C GLY A 50 0.64 3.49 12.95
N ALA A 51 0.61 2.73 11.87
CA ALA A 51 0.05 3.12 10.59
C ALA A 51 -1.01 2.13 10.12
N GLU A 52 -1.92 2.62 9.29
CA GLU A 52 -2.86 1.77 8.54
C GLU A 52 -2.57 1.89 7.04
N VAL A 53 -2.57 0.74 6.36
CA VAL A 53 -2.57 0.70 4.90
C VAL A 53 -4.01 0.53 4.45
N LYS A 54 -4.50 1.44 3.59
CA LYS A 54 -5.85 1.43 3.05
C LYS A 54 -5.81 1.20 1.55
N ILE A 55 -6.56 0.23 1.06
CA ILE A 55 -6.59 -0.18 -0.34
C ILE A 55 -7.93 0.29 -0.91
N TYR A 56 -7.85 1.01 -2.02
CA TYR A 56 -9.00 1.55 -2.74
C TYR A 56 -9.09 0.93 -4.12
N THR A 57 -10.31 0.84 -4.63
CA THR A 57 -10.57 0.32 -5.96
C THR A 57 -11.28 1.36 -6.79
N ASN A 58 -11.23 1.15 -8.11
CA ASN A 58 -11.91 2.02 -9.06
C ASN A 58 -12.14 1.23 -10.36
N PRO A 59 -13.38 1.17 -10.88
CA PRO A 59 -13.67 0.48 -12.13
C PRO A 59 -13.24 1.27 -13.39
N THR A 60 -13.13 2.59 -13.32
CA THR A 60 -12.87 3.46 -14.50
C THR A 60 -11.52 4.17 -14.48
N GLY A 61 -10.84 4.20 -13.32
CA GLY A 61 -9.60 4.96 -13.11
C GLY A 61 -9.80 6.45 -12.80
N GLU A 62 -11.04 6.95 -12.84
CA GLU A 62 -11.35 8.38 -12.65
C GLU A 62 -11.84 8.75 -11.24
N SER A 63 -12.73 7.93 -10.66
CA SER A 63 -13.31 8.17 -9.32
C SER A 63 -13.06 6.99 -8.39
N TRP A 64 -12.27 7.20 -7.34
CA TRP A 64 -11.96 6.18 -6.34
C TRP A 64 -13.12 6.00 -5.36
N ASP A 65 -13.27 4.78 -4.85
CA ASP A 65 -14.16 4.52 -3.72
C ASP A 65 -13.82 5.43 -2.52
N THR A 66 -14.85 5.89 -1.81
CA THR A 66 -14.68 6.68 -0.59
C THR A 66 -14.21 5.84 0.59
N ASP A 67 -14.71 4.60 0.64
CA ASP A 67 -14.37 3.62 1.67
C ASP A 67 -13.32 2.64 1.12
N PRO A 68 -12.33 2.24 1.94
CA PRO A 68 -11.34 1.27 1.51
C PRO A 68 -12.00 -0.09 1.27
N TYR A 69 -11.69 -0.70 0.13
CA TYR A 69 -12.04 -2.09 -0.16
C TYR A 69 -11.46 -3.05 0.87
N ALA A 70 -10.21 -2.79 1.28
CA ALA A 70 -9.52 -3.54 2.32
C ALA A 70 -8.54 -2.65 3.07
N SER A 71 -8.24 -2.99 4.31
CA SER A 71 -7.19 -2.32 5.07
C SER A 71 -6.45 -3.29 5.99
N PHE A 72 -5.25 -2.89 6.42
CA PHE A 72 -4.54 -3.59 7.47
C PHE A 72 -3.66 -2.65 8.30
N LEU A 73 -3.61 -2.93 9.59
CA LEU A 73 -2.66 -2.28 10.49
C LEU A 73 -1.26 -2.83 10.27
N MET A 74 -0.30 -1.91 10.23
CA MET A 74 1.12 -2.21 10.26
C MET A 74 1.55 -2.62 11.67
N PRO A 75 2.44 -3.62 11.83
CA PRO A 75 3.03 -3.92 13.13
C PRO A 75 3.66 -2.65 13.69
N PHE A 76 3.47 -2.38 14.98
CA PHE A 76 3.94 -1.15 15.61
C PHE A 76 5.00 -1.43 16.66
N SER A 77 6.08 -0.66 16.60
CA SER A 77 7.10 -0.56 17.64
C SER A 77 7.85 0.75 17.38
N ALA A 78 7.86 1.64 18.36
CA ALA A 78 8.48 2.96 18.23
C ALA A 78 9.97 2.83 17.84
N GLY A 79 10.43 3.69 16.93
CA GLY A 79 11.81 3.70 16.42
C GLY A 79 12.17 2.54 15.48
N ALA A 80 11.26 1.60 15.24
CA ALA A 80 11.56 0.44 14.41
C ALA A 80 11.11 0.65 12.95
N THR A 81 11.89 0.09 12.02
CA THR A 81 11.43 -0.23 10.68
C THR A 81 10.57 -1.49 10.73
N LYS A 82 9.39 -1.43 10.11
CA LYS A 82 8.45 -2.56 10.05
C LYS A 82 8.06 -2.83 8.60
N GLN A 83 7.78 -4.09 8.31
CA GLN A 83 7.33 -4.56 7.01
C GLN A 83 6.21 -5.59 7.22
N LYS A 84 5.19 -5.56 6.36
CA LYS A 84 4.11 -6.55 6.33
C LYS A 84 3.68 -6.77 4.90
N THR A 85 3.44 -8.03 4.56
CA THR A 85 2.91 -8.46 3.27
C THR A 85 1.54 -9.09 3.49
N VAL A 86 0.57 -8.76 2.65
CA VAL A 86 -0.77 -9.33 2.65
C VAL A 86 -1.16 -9.79 1.25
N LEU A 87 -2.04 -10.78 1.18
CA LEU A 87 -2.74 -11.14 -0.05
C LEU A 87 -3.97 -10.23 -0.18
N VAL A 88 -4.19 -9.71 -1.38
CA VAL A 88 -5.35 -8.88 -1.74
C VAL A 88 -6.06 -9.58 -2.87
N ASP A 89 -7.32 -9.96 -2.65
CA ASP A 89 -8.20 -10.44 -3.71
C ASP A 89 -8.53 -9.28 -4.64
N VAL A 90 -8.37 -9.51 -5.94
CA VAL A 90 -8.60 -8.51 -6.98
C VAL A 90 -9.40 -9.06 -8.16
N GLU A 91 -10.02 -10.23 -7.99
CA GLU A 91 -10.85 -10.82 -9.05
C GLU A 91 -12.01 -9.87 -9.41
N GLY A 92 -12.06 -9.47 -10.69
CA GLY A 92 -13.09 -8.57 -11.22
C GLY A 92 -12.86 -7.08 -10.96
N LEU A 93 -11.71 -6.69 -10.39
CA LEU A 93 -11.33 -5.29 -10.20
C LEU A 93 -10.43 -4.80 -11.34
N GLU A 94 -10.54 -3.52 -11.69
CA GLU A 94 -9.77 -2.90 -12.79
C GLU A 94 -8.57 -2.09 -12.31
N PHE A 95 -8.74 -1.29 -11.25
CA PHE A 95 -7.66 -0.48 -10.68
C PHE A 95 -7.61 -0.63 -9.16
N ILE A 96 -6.39 -0.60 -8.62
CA ILE A 96 -6.15 -0.45 -7.19
C ILE A 96 -5.21 0.70 -6.90
N ARG A 97 -5.33 1.25 -5.69
CA ARG A 97 -4.36 2.16 -5.07
C ARG A 97 -4.23 1.75 -3.62
N ALA A 98 -3.05 1.98 -3.03
CA ALA A 98 -2.87 1.80 -1.60
C ALA A 98 -2.24 3.05 -0.98
N ASP A 99 -2.87 3.51 0.09
CA ASP A 99 -2.51 4.69 0.84
C ASP A 99 -1.98 4.26 2.22
N VAL A 100 -1.08 5.05 2.79
CA VAL A 100 -0.57 4.85 4.16
C VAL A 100 -0.99 6.02 5.01
N GLU A 101 -1.83 5.74 6.00
CA GLU A 101 -2.23 6.71 7.02
C GLU A 101 -1.35 6.57 8.26
N ASN A 102 -0.79 7.69 8.70
CA ASN A 102 -0.11 7.79 9.97
C ASN A 102 -1.12 8.07 11.08
N LEU A 103 -1.31 7.10 11.98
CA LEU A 103 -2.27 7.23 13.08
C LEU A 103 -1.70 7.98 14.29
N ASP A 104 -0.40 8.31 14.26
CA ASP A 104 0.25 9.13 15.26
C ASP A 104 0.05 10.62 14.96
N SER A 105 -0.44 11.36 15.96
CA SER A 105 -0.77 12.79 15.82
C SER A 105 0.39 13.73 16.11
N SER A 106 1.52 13.21 16.61
CA SER A 106 2.66 14.02 17.06
C SER A 106 3.93 13.78 16.23
N TYR A 107 4.12 12.58 15.70
CA TYR A 107 5.38 12.18 15.07
C TYR A 107 5.19 11.65 13.65
N PRO A 108 6.12 11.98 12.73
CA PRO A 108 6.05 11.51 11.36
C PRO A 108 6.50 10.04 11.23
N ILE A 109 6.11 9.43 10.12
CA ILE A 109 6.66 8.16 9.63
C ILE A 109 7.63 8.47 8.49
N SER A 110 8.72 7.72 8.35
CA SER A 110 9.71 7.89 7.27
C SER A 110 9.88 6.63 6.42
N ASN A 111 10.49 6.80 5.24
CA ASN A 111 10.87 5.72 4.32
C ASN A 111 9.71 4.79 3.96
N VAL A 112 8.54 5.37 3.66
CA VAL A 112 7.32 4.62 3.36
C VAL A 112 7.37 4.12 1.92
N LYS A 113 7.13 2.82 1.75
CA LYS A 113 7.10 2.16 0.44
C LYS A 113 5.97 1.13 0.39
N ILE A 114 5.22 1.12 -0.71
CA ILE A 114 4.33 0.01 -1.05
C ILE A 114 4.78 -0.58 -2.39
N ILE A 115 4.99 -1.89 -2.37
CA ILE A 115 5.32 -2.71 -3.53
C ILE A 115 4.22 -3.74 -3.71
N VAL A 116 3.73 -3.85 -4.94
CA VAL A 116 2.80 -4.87 -5.38
C VAL A 116 3.56 -5.91 -6.19
N VAL A 117 3.29 -7.18 -5.92
CA VAL A 117 3.85 -8.31 -6.67
C VAL A 117 2.73 -9.16 -7.24
N SER A 118 2.85 -9.53 -8.52
CA SER A 118 1.99 -10.50 -9.18
C SER A 118 2.79 -11.72 -9.65
N GLU A 119 2.17 -12.90 -9.64
CA GLU A 119 2.78 -14.16 -10.08
C GLU A 119 2.98 -14.24 -11.61
N ARG A 120 2.44 -13.29 -12.37
CA ARG A 120 2.64 -13.18 -13.83
C ARG A 120 3.33 -11.87 -14.20
N ASP A 121 4.13 -11.94 -15.26
CA ASP A 121 4.73 -10.78 -15.93
C ASP A 121 3.70 -10.10 -16.82
N VAL A 122 2.90 -9.21 -16.22
CA VAL A 122 1.72 -8.63 -16.88
C VAL A 122 1.68 -7.09 -16.83
N PHE A 123 2.64 -6.45 -16.18
CA PHE A 123 2.72 -4.98 -16.14
C PHE A 123 3.53 -4.39 -17.31
N SER A 124 3.93 -5.20 -18.29
CA SER A 124 4.74 -4.81 -19.45
C SER A 124 3.95 -4.73 -20.77
N GLN A 125 2.62 -4.63 -20.72
CA GLN A 125 1.79 -4.38 -21.91
C GLN A 125 1.56 -2.87 -22.10
#